data_AF-A0A177EN47-F1
#
_entry.id   AF-A0A177EN47-F1
#
_cell.length_a   1.000
_cell.length_b   1.000
_cell.length_c   1.000
_cell.angle_alpha   90.00
_cell.angle_beta   90.00
_cell.angle_gamma   90.00
#
_symmetry.space_group_name_H-M   'P 1'
#
loop_
_entity.id
_entity.type
_entity.pdbx_description
1 polymer ?
#
loop_
_entity_poly.entity_id
_entity_poly.type
_entity_poly.pdbx_seq_one_letter_code
_entity_poly.pdbx_strand_id
1 'polypeptide(L)'
;MNMNAVRERKPEEDTKKNQKQFKFPGAKKHFDIVRECTTEINRIKDTIESTKDRLKSRIEEFRKQTGQKELYDSKDKIQAKITELKQEKKKLSDEVIQAKNELKELSHAVGEEKKKLNMQSTAELKNKLNSINNRIMEKPVNVKEERELSAEKNQLIKLLSMQGIFKEKDEKIKEMEDQKKKKEANLSVKKQELEIQSKLFVDIQEKIGAIKKTVYPEDIKKMQADIAAMNADITALSQKRTEEFETMRKKSEEFDLKAAEIELAKSRKNALVDQETLISSLQEEKDTMEKSLHGNPSEKLKSVKSALSKYATAPQKGKSSMVTLPMHLVNQLVMFRISIPKTTADVEKTLKKIDMVAKSEEENFLSKKEQLSADIAAITEKIKKAKEAHQKMPRPVFPRMLE
;
A
#
# COMPACT_ATOMS: atom_id res chain seq x y z
N MET A 1 -7.81 17.16 -7.43
CA MET A 1 -6.89 16.07 -7.82
C MET A 1 -6.99 14.99 -6.76
N ASN A 2 -7.74 13.92 -7.04
CA ASN A 2 -7.97 12.82 -6.12
C ASN A 2 -6.71 11.96 -6.02
N MET A 3 -6.02 12.05 -4.88
CA MET A 3 -5.00 11.08 -4.49
C MET A 3 -5.69 9.74 -4.22
N ASN A 4 -5.39 8.75 -5.06
CA ASN A 4 -5.75 7.36 -4.81
C ASN A 4 -5.14 6.95 -3.46
N ALA A 5 -5.99 6.80 -2.45
CA ALA A 5 -5.66 6.11 -1.23
C ALA A 5 -5.39 4.64 -1.59
N VAL A 6 -4.12 4.30 -1.83
CA VAL A 6 -3.63 2.93 -1.82
C VAL A 6 -3.86 2.44 -0.38
N ARG A 7 -5.02 1.81 -0.15
CA ARG A 7 -5.31 1.13 1.11
C ARG A 7 -4.17 0.17 1.39
N GLU A 8 -3.37 0.47 2.41
CA GLU A 8 -2.48 -0.49 3.05
C GLU A 8 -3.34 -1.67 3.51
N ARG A 9 -3.29 -2.77 2.75
CA ARG A 9 -3.99 -4.00 3.10
C ARG A 9 -3.29 -4.60 4.32
N LYS A 10 -4.06 -4.88 5.37
CA LYS A 10 -3.56 -5.51 6.60
C LYS A 10 -2.99 -6.90 6.29
N PRO A 11 -1.74 -7.20 6.64
CA PRO A 11 -1.05 -8.45 6.23
C PRO A 11 -1.58 -9.74 6.89
N GLU A 12 -2.28 -9.64 8.02
CA GLU A 12 -2.74 -10.81 8.78
C GLU A 12 -4.06 -11.41 8.27
N GLU A 13 -4.91 -10.64 7.59
CA GLU A 13 -6.15 -11.17 7.02
C GLU A 13 -5.90 -11.97 5.72
N ASP A 14 -4.84 -11.65 4.98
CA ASP A 14 -4.49 -12.32 3.73
C ASP A 14 -3.92 -13.72 3.95
N THR A 15 -3.10 -13.97 4.98
CA THR A 15 -2.45 -15.28 5.15
C THR A 15 -3.43 -16.41 5.51
N LYS A 16 -4.43 -16.16 6.36
CA LYS A 16 -5.46 -17.18 6.71
C LYS A 16 -6.54 -17.36 5.64
N LYS A 17 -6.90 -16.31 4.89
CA LYS A 17 -7.81 -16.42 3.73
C LYS A 17 -7.12 -17.11 2.55
N ASN A 18 -5.88 -16.75 2.25
CA ASN A 18 -5.15 -17.29 1.11
C ASN A 18 -4.72 -18.75 1.32
N GLN A 19 -4.43 -19.18 2.56
CA GLN A 19 -4.18 -20.61 2.85
C GLN A 19 -5.38 -21.51 2.55
N LYS A 20 -6.61 -21.01 2.67
CA LYS A 20 -7.82 -21.75 2.26
C LYS A 20 -8.01 -21.76 0.73
N GLN A 21 -7.38 -20.82 0.04
CA GLN A 21 -7.52 -20.59 -1.40
C GLN A 21 -6.55 -21.44 -2.22
N PHE A 22 -5.35 -21.72 -1.69
CA PHE A 22 -4.33 -22.53 -2.35
C PHE A 22 -4.26 -23.94 -1.76
N LYS A 23 -4.75 -24.94 -2.50
CA LYS A 23 -4.88 -26.33 -2.04
C LYS A 23 -3.95 -27.32 -2.77
N PHE A 24 -2.74 -26.89 -3.13
CA PHE A 24 -1.76 -27.74 -3.80
C PHE A 24 -0.62 -28.19 -2.85
N PRO A 25 -0.02 -29.37 -3.06
CA PRO A 25 1.15 -29.83 -2.31
C PRO A 25 2.31 -28.83 -2.34
N GLY A 26 2.92 -28.56 -1.19
CA GLY A 26 4.05 -27.62 -1.11
C GLY A 26 3.66 -26.13 -1.02
N ALA A 27 2.38 -25.76 -1.07
CA ALA A 27 1.92 -24.37 -0.89
C ALA A 27 2.43 -23.72 0.42
N LYS A 28 2.57 -24.51 1.49
CA LYS A 28 3.09 -24.04 2.79
C LYS A 28 4.47 -23.39 2.69
N LYS A 29 5.38 -23.94 1.87
CA LYS A 29 6.73 -23.39 1.69
C LYS A 29 6.69 -21.97 1.13
N HIS A 30 5.82 -21.73 0.15
CA HIS A 30 5.63 -20.41 -0.44
C HIS A 30 5.04 -19.41 0.57
N PHE A 31 4.07 -19.85 1.39
CA PHE A 31 3.55 -19.02 2.48
C PHE A 31 4.59 -18.68 3.55
N ASP A 32 5.48 -19.61 3.87
CA ASP A 32 6.58 -19.37 4.80
C ASP A 32 7.53 -18.29 4.27
N ILE A 33 7.89 -18.34 2.98
CA ILE A 33 8.69 -17.29 2.32
C ILE A 33 7.97 -15.92 2.33
N VAL A 34 6.68 -15.88 2.01
CA VAL A 34 5.88 -14.64 2.04
C VAL A 34 5.84 -14.03 3.45
N ARG A 35 5.71 -14.88 4.48
CA ARG A 35 5.69 -14.46 5.88
C ARG A 35 7.06 -13.93 6.32
N GLU A 36 8.14 -14.59 5.92
CA GLU A 36 9.51 -14.12 6.15
C GLU A 36 9.75 -12.76 5.50
N CYS A 37 9.44 -12.61 4.21
CA CYS A 37 9.54 -11.32 3.51
C CYS A 37 8.73 -10.22 4.22
N THR A 38 7.52 -10.53 4.67
CA THR A 38 6.66 -9.55 5.36
C THR A 38 7.24 -9.14 6.72
N THR A 39 7.77 -10.10 7.47
CA THR A 39 8.41 -9.84 8.76
C THR A 39 9.66 -8.98 8.59
N GLU A 40 10.48 -9.30 7.60
CA GLU A 40 11.71 -8.56 7.32
C GLU A 40 11.43 -7.14 6.81
N ILE A 41 10.44 -6.97 5.93
CA ILE A 41 9.99 -5.63 5.49
C ILE A 41 9.60 -4.77 6.68
N ASN A 42 8.82 -5.30 7.62
CA ASN A 42 8.40 -4.55 8.81
C ASN A 42 9.60 -4.20 9.70
N ARG A 43 10.52 -5.14 9.91
CA ARG A 43 11.76 -4.91 10.65
C ARG A 43 12.62 -3.80 10.04
N ILE A 44 12.77 -3.80 8.71
CA ILE A 44 13.53 -2.76 8.00
C ILE A 44 12.82 -1.41 8.12
N LYS A 45 11.47 -1.37 8.02
CA LYS A 45 10.70 -0.13 8.22
C LYS A 45 10.92 0.48 9.61
N ASP A 46 10.88 -0.33 10.66
CA ASP A 46 11.14 0.13 12.03
C ASP A 46 12.56 0.68 12.17
N THR A 47 13.53 0.01 11.54
CA THR A 47 14.93 0.44 11.51
C THR A 47 15.13 1.76 10.75
N ILE A 48 14.43 1.95 9.63
CA ILE A 48 14.41 3.21 8.87
C ILE A 48 13.88 4.34 9.73
N GLU A 49 12.77 4.14 10.45
CA GLU A 49 12.19 5.20 11.27
C GLU A 49 13.13 5.61 12.41
N SER A 50 13.72 4.63 13.11
CA SER A 50 14.77 4.91 14.12
C SER A 50 15.97 5.66 13.53
N THR A 51 16.41 5.30 12.32
CA THR A 51 17.53 5.96 11.64
C THR A 51 17.18 7.38 11.21
N LYS A 52 15.93 7.62 10.76
CA LYS A 52 15.43 8.97 10.43
C LYS A 52 15.40 9.87 11.65
N ASP A 53 14.96 9.36 12.80
CA ASP A 53 14.92 10.16 14.02
C ASP A 53 16.33 10.53 14.50
N ARG A 54 17.27 9.57 14.46
CA ARG A 54 18.70 9.84 14.71
C ARG A 54 19.28 10.85 13.73
N LEU A 55 18.94 10.73 12.44
CA LEU A 55 19.38 11.68 11.40
C LEU A 55 18.84 13.09 11.67
N LYS A 56 17.57 13.24 12.06
CA LYS A 56 16.99 14.55 12.42
C LYS A 56 17.74 15.17 13.60
N SER A 57 17.93 14.42 14.69
CA SER A 57 18.68 14.89 15.86
C SER A 57 20.10 15.30 15.49
N ARG A 58 20.78 14.50 14.67
CA ARG A 58 22.16 14.78 14.25
C ARG A 58 22.28 16.00 13.35
N ILE A 59 21.35 16.19 12.42
CA ILE A 59 21.24 17.41 11.60
C ILE A 59 21.01 18.62 12.51
N GLU A 60 20.17 18.50 13.53
CA GLU A 60 19.90 19.61 14.44
C GLU A 60 21.11 19.95 15.33
N GLU A 61 21.82 18.95 15.85
CA GLU A 61 23.11 19.14 16.52
C GLU A 61 24.12 19.83 15.60
N PHE A 62 24.22 19.40 14.34
CA PHE A 62 25.11 20.01 13.36
C PHE A 62 24.74 21.48 13.10
N ARG A 63 23.44 21.80 13.01
CA ARG A 63 22.96 23.19 12.87
C ARG A 63 23.28 24.05 14.09
N LYS A 64 23.19 23.49 15.30
CA LYS A 64 23.58 24.16 16.55
C LYS A 64 25.09 24.37 16.61
N GLN A 65 25.88 23.35 16.28
CA GLN A 65 27.35 23.43 16.25
C GLN A 65 27.86 24.45 15.23
N THR A 66 27.19 24.55 14.08
CA THR A 66 27.53 25.56 13.06
C THR A 66 27.04 26.97 13.41
N GLY A 67 26.30 27.15 14.50
CA GLY A 67 25.78 28.46 14.93
C GLY A 67 24.85 29.10 13.89
N GLN A 68 24.23 28.28 13.04
CA GLN A 68 23.55 28.76 11.85
C GLN A 68 22.37 29.65 12.22
N LYS A 69 21.60 29.27 13.24
CA LYS A 69 20.44 30.03 13.71
C LYS A 69 20.87 31.37 14.31
N GLU A 70 21.89 31.34 15.17
CA GLU A 70 22.44 32.51 15.85
C GLU A 70 22.99 33.55 14.85
N LEU A 71 23.57 33.09 13.74
CA LEU A 71 24.04 33.96 12.67
C LEU A 71 22.90 34.61 11.88
N TYR A 72 21.82 33.89 11.58
CA TYR A 72 20.64 34.49 10.94
C TYR A 72 19.94 35.49 11.86
N ASP A 73 19.76 35.15 13.15
CA ASP A 73 19.17 36.07 14.13
C ASP A 73 20.04 37.33 14.31
N SER A 74 21.38 37.17 14.31
CA SER A 74 22.32 38.29 14.40
C SER A 74 22.28 39.17 13.14
N LYS A 75 22.19 38.57 11.95
CA LYS A 75 22.02 39.30 10.68
C LYS A 75 20.79 40.19 10.74
N ASP A 76 19.65 39.65 11.18
CA ASP A 76 18.38 40.39 11.21
C ASP A 76 18.42 41.54 12.22
N LYS A 77 19.02 41.32 13.39
CA LYS A 77 19.25 42.38 14.40
C LYS A 77 20.13 43.51 13.85
N ILE A 78 21.25 43.18 13.21
CA ILE A 78 22.15 44.20 12.62
C ILE A 78 21.46 44.94 11.48
N GLN A 79 20.70 44.24 10.64
CA GLN A 79 19.94 44.85 9.55
C GLN A 79 18.91 45.87 10.06
N ALA A 80 18.19 45.52 11.13
CA ALA A 80 17.27 46.45 11.79
C ALA A 80 18.03 47.69 12.30
N LYS A 81 19.18 47.49 12.96
CA LYS A 81 19.97 48.59 13.50
C LYS A 81 20.54 49.51 12.41
N ILE A 82 21.01 48.96 11.29
CA ILE A 82 21.44 49.74 10.12
C ILE A 82 20.31 50.60 9.59
N THR A 83 19.08 50.06 9.57
CA THR A 83 17.90 50.78 9.07
C THR A 83 17.56 51.96 9.98
N GLU A 84 17.55 51.76 11.30
CA GLU A 84 17.37 52.83 12.30
C GLU A 84 18.46 53.92 12.15
N LEU A 85 19.73 53.52 12.12
CA LEU A 85 20.85 54.46 12.01
C LEU A 85 20.84 55.26 10.71
N LYS A 86 20.37 54.67 9.59
CA LYS A 86 20.16 55.40 8.34
C LYS A 86 19.09 56.48 8.46
N GLN A 87 17.98 56.18 9.16
CA GLN A 87 16.92 57.15 9.41
C GLN A 87 17.39 58.27 10.35
N GLU A 88 18.05 57.94 11.45
CA GLU A 88 18.63 58.91 12.39
C GLU A 88 19.67 59.81 11.71
N LYS A 89 20.59 59.21 10.93
CA LYS A 89 21.58 59.95 10.15
C LYS A 89 20.92 60.91 9.17
N LYS A 90 19.85 60.49 8.49
CA LYS A 90 19.11 61.36 7.56
C LYS A 90 18.50 62.55 8.30
N LYS A 91 17.78 62.30 9.40
CA LYS A 91 17.18 63.34 10.23
C LYS A 91 18.21 64.35 10.75
N LEU A 92 19.33 63.89 11.32
CA LEU A 92 20.39 64.76 11.80
C LEU A 92 21.08 65.54 10.67
N SER A 93 21.23 64.93 9.49
CA SER A 93 21.76 65.62 8.31
C SER A 93 20.84 66.78 7.89
N ASP A 94 19.53 66.55 7.87
CA ASP A 94 18.54 67.57 7.53
C ASP A 94 18.55 68.70 8.57
N GLU A 95 18.62 68.37 9.87
CA GLU A 95 18.73 69.35 10.97
C GLU A 95 20.01 70.20 10.91
N VAL A 96 21.14 69.63 10.49
CA VAL A 96 22.40 70.36 10.29
C VAL A 96 22.30 71.32 9.10
N ILE A 97 21.69 70.88 7.99
CA ILE A 97 21.46 71.71 6.81
C ILE A 97 20.56 72.89 7.16
N GLN A 98 19.47 72.64 7.89
CA GLN A 98 18.56 73.68 8.35
C GLN A 98 19.29 74.70 9.25
N ALA A 99 20.00 74.24 10.29
CA ALA A 99 20.75 75.12 11.18
C ALA A 99 21.82 75.94 10.44
N LYS A 100 22.46 75.35 9.42
CA LYS A 100 23.43 76.06 8.57
C LYS A 100 22.76 77.17 7.74
N ASN A 101 21.56 76.94 7.22
CA ASN A 101 20.83 77.92 6.42
C ASN A 101 20.30 79.05 7.31
N GLU A 102 19.67 78.73 8.44
CA GLU A 102 19.19 79.72 9.42
C GLU A 102 20.32 80.61 9.93
N LEU A 103 21.48 80.02 10.26
CA LEU A 103 22.67 80.76 10.66
C LEU A 103 23.17 81.70 9.55
N LYS A 104 23.20 81.21 8.30
CA LYS A 104 23.64 82.01 7.15
C LYS A 104 22.70 83.20 6.91
N GLU A 105 21.40 82.98 6.98
CA GLU A 105 20.37 84.01 6.82
C GLU A 105 20.48 85.07 7.92
N LEU A 106 20.55 84.66 9.19
CA LEU A 106 20.67 85.61 10.30
C LEU A 106 21.98 86.40 10.22
N SER A 107 23.11 85.72 9.97
CA SER A 107 24.42 86.37 9.85
C SER A 107 24.45 87.38 8.70
N HIS A 108 23.86 87.02 7.56
CA HIS A 108 23.74 87.93 6.42
C HIS A 108 22.84 89.13 6.74
N ALA A 109 21.66 88.91 7.32
CA ALA A 109 20.74 89.97 7.70
C ALA A 109 21.37 90.96 8.69
N VAL A 110 22.05 90.46 9.72
CA VAL A 110 22.78 91.27 10.70
C VAL A 110 23.90 92.06 10.03
N GLY A 111 24.67 91.43 9.14
CA GLY A 111 25.74 92.08 8.38
C GLY A 111 25.23 93.22 7.50
N GLU A 112 24.13 93.00 6.77
CA GLU A 112 23.50 94.00 5.90
C GLU A 112 22.87 95.15 6.70
N GLU A 113 22.21 94.88 7.82
CA GLU A 113 21.69 95.92 8.71
C GLU A 113 22.82 96.80 9.28
N LYS A 114 23.93 96.19 9.73
CA LYS A 114 25.11 96.93 10.20
C LYS A 114 25.71 97.83 9.11
N LYS A 115 25.79 97.34 7.86
CA LYS A 115 26.26 98.13 6.71
C LYS A 115 25.33 99.29 6.39
N LYS A 116 24.02 99.06 6.29
CA LYS A 116 23.02 100.12 5.98
C LYS A 116 23.05 101.27 6.98
N LEU A 117 23.33 100.97 8.24
CA LEU A 117 23.41 101.97 9.32
C LEU A 117 24.79 102.62 9.45
N ASN A 118 25.78 102.22 8.63
CA ASN A 118 27.19 102.59 8.81
C ASN A 118 27.63 102.43 10.27
N MET A 119 27.28 101.28 10.87
CA MET A 119 27.43 101.06 12.30
C MET A 119 28.91 101.12 12.72
N GLN A 120 29.26 102.14 13.49
CA GLN A 120 30.59 102.32 14.06
C GLN A 120 30.73 101.58 15.39
N SER A 121 31.96 101.44 15.89
CA SER A 121 32.19 100.80 17.19
C SER A 121 31.59 101.63 18.35
N THR A 122 31.28 100.97 19.48
CA THR A 122 30.73 101.66 20.66
C THR A 122 31.64 102.79 21.12
N ALA A 123 32.95 102.55 21.05
CA ALA A 123 33.98 103.52 21.43
C ALA A 123 33.99 104.73 20.50
N GLU A 124 33.91 104.51 19.18
CA GLU A 124 33.84 105.60 18.20
C GLU A 124 32.58 106.46 18.38
N LEU A 125 31.41 105.85 18.59
CA LEU A 125 30.17 106.59 18.79
C LEU A 125 30.20 107.42 20.10
N LYS A 126 30.74 106.85 21.19
CA LYS A 126 30.92 107.57 22.46
C LYS A 126 31.92 108.71 22.35
N ASN A 127 33.02 108.52 21.62
CA ASN A 127 34.02 109.55 21.40
C ASN A 127 33.46 110.72 20.58
N LYS A 128 32.68 110.44 19.52
CA LYS A 128 31.97 111.47 18.75
C LYS A 128 30.94 112.22 19.60
N LEU A 129 30.17 111.51 20.41
CA LEU A 129 29.19 112.12 21.32
C LEU A 129 29.86 113.04 22.35
N ASN A 130 30.99 112.61 22.94
CA ASN A 130 31.79 113.41 23.87
C ASN A 130 32.37 114.65 23.18
N SER A 131 32.85 114.51 21.94
CA SER A 131 33.35 115.64 21.13
C SER A 131 32.26 116.70 20.89
N ILE A 132 31.03 116.28 20.58
CA ILE A 132 29.89 117.19 20.40
C ILE A 132 29.53 117.89 21.72
N ASN A 133 29.48 117.15 22.83
CA ASN A 133 29.21 117.73 24.14
C ASN A 133 30.27 118.77 24.55
N ASN A 134 31.56 118.49 24.30
CA ASN A 134 32.64 119.44 24.58
C ASN A 134 32.53 120.69 23.70
N ARG A 135 32.21 120.55 22.40
CA ARG A 135 32.03 121.68 21.48
C ARG A 135 30.94 122.64 21.93
N ILE A 136 29.84 122.10 22.48
CA ILE A 136 28.71 122.88 23.02
C ILE A 136 29.14 123.66 24.28
N MET A 137 30.05 123.12 25.09
CA MET A 137 30.51 123.74 26.34
C MET A 137 31.60 124.81 26.14
N GLU A 138 32.45 124.67 25.11
CA GLU A 138 33.66 125.49 24.95
C GLU A 138 33.44 126.86 24.27
N LYS A 139 32.41 127.02 23.42
CA LYS A 139 32.14 128.29 22.71
C LYS A 139 30.63 128.51 22.53
N PRO A 140 30.14 129.77 22.55
CA PRO A 140 28.75 130.06 22.23
C PRO A 140 28.43 129.62 20.79
N VAL A 141 27.41 128.78 20.65
CA VAL A 141 26.97 128.18 19.40
C VAL A 141 25.83 129.01 18.81
N ASN A 142 25.77 129.21 17.50
CA ASN A 142 24.63 129.88 16.88
C ASN A 142 23.44 128.93 16.72
N VAL A 143 22.22 129.47 16.52
CA VAL A 143 20.98 128.68 16.45
C VAL A 143 20.99 127.62 15.35
N LYS A 144 21.74 127.84 14.26
CA LYS A 144 21.85 126.89 13.15
C LYS A 144 22.77 125.71 13.52
N GLU A 145 23.94 126.01 14.07
CA GLU A 145 24.92 125.02 14.56
C GLU A 145 24.35 124.21 15.72
N GLU A 146 23.55 124.81 16.61
CA GLU A 146 22.89 124.10 17.70
C GLU A 146 21.89 123.05 17.17
N ARG A 147 21.14 123.38 16.11
CA ARG A 147 20.22 122.43 15.45
C ARG A 147 20.99 121.28 14.79
N GLU A 148 22.10 121.57 14.11
CA GLU A 148 22.94 120.57 13.46
C GLU A 148 23.59 119.63 14.48
N LEU A 149 24.19 120.16 15.55
CA LEU A 149 24.78 119.38 16.64
C LEU A 149 23.73 118.56 17.41
N SER A 150 22.53 119.11 17.62
CA SER A 150 21.42 118.38 18.24
C SER A 150 20.92 117.23 17.37
N ALA A 151 20.80 117.44 16.06
CA ALA A 151 20.45 116.39 15.11
C ALA A 151 21.50 115.27 15.08
N GLU A 152 22.79 115.63 15.02
CA GLU A 152 23.89 114.67 15.05
C GLU A 152 23.96 113.90 16.38
N LYS A 153 23.81 114.60 17.52
CA LYS A 153 23.74 114.00 18.85
C LYS A 153 22.60 112.98 18.96
N ASN A 154 21.40 113.34 18.51
CA ASN A 154 20.24 112.43 18.51
C ASN A 154 20.47 111.21 17.60
N GLN A 155 21.13 111.39 16.45
CA GLN A 155 21.51 110.30 15.56
C GLN A 155 22.53 109.36 16.21
N LEU A 156 23.55 109.88 16.91
CA LEU A 156 24.54 109.07 17.64
C LEU A 156 23.90 108.30 18.82
N ILE A 157 22.99 108.93 19.56
CA ILE A 157 22.23 108.27 20.64
C ILE A 157 21.39 107.13 20.08
N LYS A 158 20.74 107.32 18.92
CA LYS A 158 19.98 106.27 18.24
C LYS A 158 20.87 105.11 17.82
N LEU A 159 22.04 105.37 17.23
CA LEU A 159 23.01 104.33 16.86
C LEU A 159 23.55 103.57 18.07
N LEU A 160 23.84 104.27 19.19
CA LEU A 160 24.26 103.65 20.45
C LEU A 160 23.18 102.73 21.04
N SER A 161 21.91 103.13 20.98
CA SER A 161 20.78 102.27 21.38
C SER A 161 20.70 101.01 20.52
N MET A 162 20.88 101.15 19.20
CA MET A 162 20.87 100.01 18.28
C MET A 162 22.04 99.03 18.49
N GLN A 163 23.16 99.44 19.09
CA GLN A 163 24.24 98.52 19.40
C GLN A 163 23.89 97.45 20.43
N GLY A 164 22.99 97.74 21.38
CA GLY A 164 22.48 96.72 22.31
C GLY A 164 21.82 95.57 21.54
N ILE A 165 20.95 95.93 20.59
CA ILE A 165 20.24 94.99 19.72
C ILE A 165 21.23 94.17 18.87
N PHE A 166 22.28 94.80 18.32
CA PHE A 166 23.28 94.07 17.54
C PHE A 166 24.12 93.11 18.37
N LYS A 167 24.43 93.44 19.63
CA LYS A 167 25.11 92.51 20.55
C LYS A 167 24.25 91.28 20.82
N GLU A 168 22.97 91.45 21.12
CA GLU A 168 22.04 90.34 21.33
C GLU A 168 21.94 89.46 20.07
N LYS A 169 21.87 90.06 18.88
CA LYS A 169 21.87 89.32 17.61
C LYS A 169 23.19 88.57 17.37
N ASP A 170 24.34 89.17 17.68
CA ASP A 170 25.65 88.53 17.57
C ASP A 170 25.81 87.36 18.57
N GLU A 171 25.29 87.49 19.79
CA GLU A 171 25.23 86.41 20.78
C GLU A 171 24.35 85.26 20.29
N LYS A 172 23.18 85.56 19.71
CA LYS A 172 22.31 84.55 19.10
C LYS A 172 22.98 83.82 17.93
N ILE A 173 23.76 84.52 17.10
CA ILE A 173 24.57 83.91 16.03
C ILE A 173 25.57 82.91 16.64
N LYS A 174 26.30 83.30 17.69
CA LYS A 174 27.23 82.40 18.39
C LYS A 174 26.52 81.18 18.98
N GLU A 175 25.37 81.37 19.61
CA GLU A 175 24.59 80.26 20.16
C GLU A 175 24.18 79.26 19.06
N MET A 176 23.70 79.76 17.91
CA MET A 176 23.34 78.91 16.78
C MET A 176 24.57 78.22 16.15
N GLU A 177 25.74 78.86 16.12
CA GLU A 177 26.99 78.23 15.70
C GLU A 177 27.35 77.04 16.61
N ASP A 178 27.23 77.21 17.92
CA ASP A 178 27.54 76.15 18.87
C ASP A 178 26.52 75.01 18.80
N GLN A 179 25.23 75.32 18.65
CA GLN A 179 24.19 74.32 18.40
C GLN A 179 24.45 73.54 17.10
N LYS A 180 24.86 74.22 16.02
CA LYS A 180 25.22 73.58 14.76
C LYS A 180 26.42 72.64 14.95
N LYS A 181 27.49 73.08 15.60
CA LYS A 181 28.67 72.24 15.89
C LYS A 181 28.29 70.99 16.68
N LYS A 182 27.40 71.13 17.68
CA LYS A 182 26.89 69.99 18.47
C LYS A 182 26.12 68.99 17.59
N LYS A 183 25.26 69.47 16.68
CA LYS A 183 24.55 68.63 15.70
C LYS A 183 25.51 67.94 14.72
N GLU A 184 26.53 68.64 14.24
CA GLU A 184 27.58 68.08 13.37
C GLU A 184 28.38 66.97 14.06
N ALA A 185 28.73 67.16 15.34
CA ALA A 185 29.41 66.14 16.14
C ALA A 185 28.52 64.88 16.30
N ASN A 186 27.24 65.05 16.64
CA ASN A 186 26.29 63.93 16.75
C ASN A 186 26.13 63.18 15.41
N LEU A 187 26.04 63.90 14.30
CA LEU A 187 25.98 63.31 12.97
C LEU A 187 27.25 62.51 12.64
N SER A 188 28.42 62.99 13.05
CA SER A 188 29.69 62.28 12.88
C SER A 188 29.71 60.95 13.65
N VAL A 189 29.29 60.96 14.92
CA VAL A 189 29.18 59.75 15.74
C VAL A 189 28.24 58.73 15.08
N LYS A 190 27.07 59.18 14.61
CA LYS A 190 26.10 58.29 13.94
C LYS A 190 26.59 57.74 12.61
N LYS A 191 27.42 58.49 11.87
CA LYS A 191 28.09 57.98 10.65
C LYS A 191 29.07 56.87 10.99
N GLN A 192 29.87 57.03 12.04
CA GLN A 192 30.82 56.00 12.50
C GLN A 192 30.08 54.74 12.99
N GLU A 193 29.02 54.90 13.79
CA GLU A 193 28.19 53.78 14.27
C GLU A 193 27.60 52.99 13.09
N LEU A 194 27.08 53.68 12.07
CA LEU A 194 26.56 53.05 10.85
C LEU A 194 27.64 52.29 10.08
N GLU A 195 28.86 52.82 10.00
CA GLU A 195 29.98 52.16 9.32
C GLU A 195 30.39 50.87 10.05
N ILE A 196 30.48 50.91 11.38
CA ILE A 196 30.79 49.73 12.20
C ILE A 196 29.71 48.65 12.00
N GLN A 197 28.43 49.01 12.10
CA GLN A 197 27.33 48.07 11.88
C GLN A 197 27.33 47.50 10.46
N SER A 198 27.67 48.32 9.45
CA SER A 198 27.78 47.86 8.06
C SER A 198 28.91 46.86 7.86
N LYS A 199 30.08 47.06 8.49
CA LYS A 199 31.19 46.10 8.47
C LYS A 199 30.79 44.78 9.14
N LEU A 200 30.20 44.83 10.33
CA LEU A 200 29.69 43.64 11.02
C LEU A 200 28.65 42.87 10.18
N PHE A 201 27.80 43.59 9.44
CA PHE A 201 26.83 42.95 8.55
C PHE A 201 27.49 42.17 7.42
N VAL A 202 28.55 42.70 6.80
CA VAL A 202 29.33 41.98 5.78
C VAL A 202 29.98 40.74 6.39
N ASP A 203 30.64 40.86 7.54
CA ASP A 203 31.28 39.73 8.22
C ASP A 203 30.28 38.59 8.52
N ILE A 204 29.05 38.93 8.96
CA ILE A 204 27.99 37.95 9.19
C ILE A 204 27.52 37.33 7.88
N GLN A 205 27.38 38.10 6.81
CA GLN A 205 27.02 37.56 5.49
C GLN A 205 28.06 36.58 4.96
N GLU A 206 29.36 36.88 5.15
CA GLU A 206 30.44 35.97 4.78
C GLU A 206 30.41 34.67 5.60
N LYS A 207 30.20 34.76 6.93
CA LYS A 207 30.03 33.59 7.80
C LYS A 207 28.83 32.73 7.39
N ILE A 208 27.69 33.35 7.08
CA ILE A 208 26.52 32.64 6.54
C ILE A 208 26.85 31.98 5.20
N GLY A 209 27.59 32.67 4.33
CA GLY A 209 28.06 32.14 3.04
C GLY A 209 28.95 30.90 3.21
N ALA A 210 29.85 30.90 4.19
CA ALA A 210 30.69 29.75 4.53
C ALA A 210 29.85 28.56 5.01
N ILE A 211 28.85 28.79 5.87
CA ILE A 211 27.95 27.72 6.37
C ILE A 211 27.05 27.16 5.26
N LYS A 212 26.60 27.98 4.32
CA LYS A 212 25.85 27.47 3.15
C LYS A 212 26.69 26.51 2.29
N LYS A 213 28.01 26.64 2.32
CA LYS A 213 28.95 25.77 1.61
C LYS A 213 29.39 24.56 2.45
N THR A 214 29.17 24.53 3.76
CA THR A 214 29.49 23.35 4.56
C THR A 214 28.62 22.18 4.14
N VAL A 215 29.28 21.16 3.58
CA VAL A 215 28.69 19.87 3.26
C VAL A 215 28.32 19.19 4.57
N TYR A 216 27.18 18.49 4.61
CA TYR A 216 26.83 17.65 5.76
C TYR A 216 28.00 16.71 6.11
N PRO A 217 28.31 16.53 7.40
CA PRO A 217 29.36 15.62 7.83
C PRO A 217 29.09 14.18 7.36
N GLU A 218 30.17 13.40 7.28
CA GLU A 218 30.15 12.10 6.61
C GLU A 218 29.24 11.07 7.30
N ASP A 219 29.02 11.23 8.60
CA ASP A 219 28.05 10.45 9.37
C ASP A 219 26.60 10.70 8.92
N ILE A 220 26.22 11.96 8.67
CA ILE A 220 24.89 12.34 8.14
C ILE A 220 24.70 11.77 6.73
N LYS A 221 25.73 11.88 5.86
CA LYS A 221 25.67 11.29 4.52
C LYS A 221 25.54 9.77 4.58
N LYS A 222 26.29 9.12 5.47
CA LYS A 222 26.22 7.67 5.67
C LYS A 222 24.82 7.25 6.11
N MET A 223 24.22 7.93 7.09
CA MET A 223 22.84 7.64 7.50
C MET A 223 21.81 7.83 6.36
N GLN A 224 22.01 8.85 5.50
CA GLN A 224 21.17 9.04 4.31
C GLN A 224 21.33 7.90 3.30
N ALA A 225 22.56 7.45 3.06
CA ALA A 225 22.86 6.32 2.19
C ALA A 225 22.29 5.01 2.75
N ASP A 226 22.42 4.78 4.06
CA ASP A 226 21.87 3.61 4.76
C ASP A 226 20.34 3.56 4.63
N ILE A 227 19.65 4.70 4.79
CA ILE A 227 18.20 4.79 4.56
C ILE A 227 17.86 4.47 3.09
N ALA A 228 18.64 4.96 2.13
CA ALA A 228 18.39 4.67 0.72
C ALA A 228 18.58 3.18 0.40
N ALA A 229 19.64 2.56 0.93
CA ALA A 229 19.90 1.13 0.79
C ALA A 229 18.77 0.28 1.40
N MET A 230 18.34 0.59 2.64
CA MET A 230 17.23 -0.09 3.30
C MET A 230 15.90 0.03 2.50
N ASN A 231 15.64 1.17 1.86
CA ASN A 231 14.46 1.31 0.98
C ASN A 231 14.57 0.46 -0.30
N ALA A 232 15.78 0.29 -0.85
CA ALA A 232 16.02 -0.62 -1.96
C ALA A 232 15.75 -2.08 -1.54
N ASP A 233 16.19 -2.48 -0.34
CA ASP A 233 15.94 -3.81 0.22
C ASP A 233 14.43 -4.07 0.43
N ILE A 234 13.67 -3.09 0.93
CA ILE A 234 12.21 -3.20 1.03
C ILE A 234 11.57 -3.42 -0.34
N THR A 235 12.04 -2.70 -1.36
CA THR A 235 11.55 -2.85 -2.74
C THR A 235 11.82 -4.27 -3.25
N ALA A 236 13.04 -4.78 -3.08
CA ALA A 236 13.43 -6.12 -3.49
C ALA A 236 12.62 -7.22 -2.78
N LEU A 237 12.47 -7.12 -1.45
CA LEU A 237 11.65 -8.06 -0.67
C LEU A 237 10.16 -8.01 -1.06
N SER A 238 9.64 -6.81 -1.37
CA SER A 238 8.25 -6.64 -1.82
C SER A 238 8.01 -7.27 -3.19
N GLN A 239 8.99 -7.17 -4.09
CA GLN A 239 8.97 -7.85 -5.38
C GLN A 239 9.01 -9.37 -5.21
N LYS A 240 9.97 -9.90 -4.44
CA LYS A 240 10.06 -11.34 -4.12
C LYS A 240 8.75 -11.89 -3.55
N ARG A 241 8.14 -11.16 -2.60
CA ARG A 241 6.83 -11.53 -2.03
C ARG A 241 5.74 -11.64 -3.11
N THR A 242 5.73 -10.72 -4.08
CA THR A 242 4.74 -10.70 -5.16
C THR A 242 4.96 -11.85 -6.14
N GLU A 243 6.22 -12.13 -6.50
CA GLU A 243 6.60 -13.25 -7.37
C GLU A 243 6.22 -14.62 -6.77
N GLU A 244 6.35 -14.77 -5.44
CA GLU A 244 5.93 -15.97 -4.73
C GLU A 244 4.40 -16.17 -4.79
N PHE A 245 3.61 -15.10 -4.66
CA PHE A 245 2.16 -15.17 -4.82
C PHE A 245 1.74 -15.56 -6.24
N GLU A 246 2.39 -15.00 -7.26
CA GLU A 246 2.14 -15.38 -8.66
C GLU A 246 2.52 -16.83 -8.94
N THR A 247 3.60 -17.32 -8.33
CA THR A 247 4.01 -18.73 -8.42
C THR A 247 2.96 -19.65 -7.78
N MET A 248 2.47 -19.30 -6.58
CA MET A 248 1.37 -20.06 -5.94
C MET A 248 0.10 -20.07 -6.80
N ARG A 249 -0.23 -18.94 -7.42
CA ARG A 249 -1.40 -18.83 -8.31
C ARG A 249 -1.32 -19.80 -9.48
N LYS A 250 -0.22 -19.79 -10.22
CA LYS A 250 -0.01 -20.70 -11.35
C LYS A 250 -0.07 -22.18 -10.93
N LYS A 251 0.57 -22.52 -9.81
CA LYS A 251 0.54 -23.89 -9.27
C LYS A 251 -0.86 -24.33 -8.84
N SER A 252 -1.68 -23.41 -8.32
CA SER A 252 -3.07 -23.70 -7.97
C SER A 252 -3.91 -24.00 -9.19
N GLU A 253 -3.80 -23.16 -10.22
CA GLU A 253 -4.54 -23.33 -11.47
C GLU A 253 -4.17 -24.68 -12.13
N GLU A 254 -2.88 -25.04 -12.15
CA GLU A 254 -2.42 -26.34 -12.64
C GLU A 254 -2.95 -27.51 -11.79
N PHE A 255 -2.97 -27.36 -10.46
CA PHE A 255 -3.47 -28.39 -9.56
C PHE A 255 -4.97 -28.63 -9.74
N ASP A 256 -5.76 -27.55 -9.85
CA ASP A 256 -7.21 -27.64 -10.04
C ASP A 256 -7.55 -28.33 -11.37
N LEU A 257 -6.80 -28.06 -12.44
CA LEU A 257 -6.93 -28.75 -13.72
C LEU A 257 -6.65 -30.26 -13.58
N LYS A 258 -5.53 -30.63 -12.94
CA LYS A 258 -5.19 -32.05 -12.72
C LYS A 258 -6.19 -32.77 -11.82
N ALA A 259 -6.71 -32.08 -10.79
CA ALA A 259 -7.74 -32.64 -9.93
C ALA A 259 -9.03 -32.93 -10.71
N ALA A 260 -9.44 -32.02 -11.60
CA ALA A 260 -10.59 -32.23 -12.49
C ALA A 260 -10.36 -33.41 -13.47
N GLU A 261 -9.16 -33.53 -14.04
CA GLU A 261 -8.77 -34.66 -14.90
C GLU A 261 -8.81 -36.00 -14.14
N ILE A 262 -8.35 -36.03 -12.88
CA ILE A 262 -8.41 -37.23 -12.03
C ILE A 262 -9.86 -37.62 -11.73
N GLU A 263 -10.73 -36.67 -11.39
CA GLU A 263 -12.15 -36.95 -11.15
C GLU A 263 -12.85 -37.48 -12.42
N LEU A 264 -12.51 -36.93 -13.59
CA LEU A 264 -12.99 -37.46 -14.86
C LEU A 264 -12.46 -38.88 -15.14
N ALA A 265 -11.20 -39.17 -14.80
CA ALA A 265 -10.63 -40.50 -14.94
C ALA A 265 -11.28 -41.50 -13.97
N LYS A 266 -11.58 -41.09 -12.72
CA LYS A 266 -12.32 -41.92 -11.75
C LYS A 266 -13.73 -42.24 -12.23
N SER A 267 -14.46 -41.26 -12.74
CA SER A 267 -15.83 -41.49 -13.25
C SER A 267 -15.82 -42.46 -14.44
N ARG A 268 -14.86 -42.33 -15.36
CA ARG A 268 -14.65 -43.29 -16.46
C ARG A 268 -14.30 -44.69 -15.96
N LYS A 269 -13.43 -44.80 -14.96
CA LYS A 269 -13.08 -46.10 -14.35
C LYS A 269 -14.31 -46.76 -13.71
N ASN A 270 -15.09 -46.02 -12.94
CA ASN A 270 -16.30 -46.54 -12.30
C ASN A 270 -17.31 -47.01 -13.35
N ALA A 271 -17.54 -46.22 -14.41
CA ALA A 271 -18.44 -46.61 -15.50
C ALA A 271 -18.01 -47.92 -16.21
N LEU A 272 -16.70 -48.14 -16.39
CA LEU A 272 -16.19 -49.41 -16.93
C LEU A 272 -16.44 -50.59 -15.98
N VAL A 273 -16.20 -50.40 -14.67
CA VAL A 273 -16.45 -51.44 -13.65
C VAL A 273 -17.94 -51.77 -13.56
N ASP A 274 -18.81 -50.76 -13.57
CA ASP A 274 -20.27 -50.95 -13.57
C ASP A 274 -20.72 -51.73 -14.82
N GLN A 275 -20.12 -51.47 -15.97
CA GLN A 275 -20.40 -52.21 -17.19
C GLN A 275 -19.87 -53.66 -17.14
N GLU A 276 -18.70 -53.91 -16.54
CA GLU A 276 -18.15 -55.26 -16.34
C GLU A 276 -18.98 -56.10 -15.38
N THR A 277 -19.45 -55.49 -14.29
CA THR A 277 -20.35 -56.15 -13.34
C THR A 277 -21.69 -56.51 -13.97
N LEU A 278 -22.26 -55.63 -14.80
CA LEU A 278 -23.46 -55.94 -15.59
C LEU A 278 -23.24 -57.11 -16.57
N ILE A 279 -22.11 -57.14 -17.27
CA ILE A 279 -21.78 -58.26 -18.18
C ILE A 279 -21.67 -59.56 -17.38
N SER A 280 -21.03 -59.51 -16.21
CA SER A 280 -20.86 -60.68 -15.34
C SER A 280 -22.19 -61.20 -14.81
N SER A 281 -23.07 -60.32 -14.34
CA SER A 281 -24.40 -60.72 -13.84
C SER A 281 -25.28 -61.32 -14.93
N LEU A 282 -25.25 -60.75 -16.14
CA LEU A 282 -25.98 -61.32 -17.29
C LEU A 282 -25.40 -62.69 -17.71
N GLN A 283 -24.09 -62.88 -17.58
CA GLN A 283 -23.44 -64.16 -17.86
C GLN A 283 -23.85 -65.22 -16.82
N GLU A 284 -23.90 -64.87 -15.53
CA GLU A 284 -24.39 -65.78 -14.48
C GLU A 284 -25.87 -66.15 -14.68
N GLU A 285 -26.71 -65.19 -15.07
CA GLU A 285 -28.11 -65.44 -15.42
C GLU A 285 -28.23 -66.41 -16.60
N LYS A 286 -27.44 -66.17 -17.65
CA LYS A 286 -27.35 -67.07 -18.82
C LYS A 286 -26.96 -68.48 -18.41
N ASP A 287 -25.87 -68.65 -17.66
CA ASP A 287 -25.36 -69.95 -17.23
C ASP A 287 -26.39 -70.70 -16.36
N THR A 288 -27.17 -69.97 -15.56
CA THR A 288 -28.25 -70.54 -14.73
C THR A 288 -29.43 -71.06 -15.58
N MET A 289 -29.83 -70.31 -16.61
CA MET A 289 -30.85 -70.77 -17.56
C MET A 289 -30.38 -71.95 -18.41
N GLU A 290 -29.12 -71.95 -18.85
CA GLU A 290 -28.53 -73.06 -19.61
C GLU A 290 -28.50 -74.35 -18.77
N LYS A 291 -28.11 -74.26 -17.49
CA LYS A 291 -28.22 -75.40 -16.54
C LYS A 291 -29.65 -75.92 -16.42
N SER A 292 -30.65 -75.02 -16.44
CA SER A 292 -32.07 -75.39 -16.35
C SER A 292 -32.62 -76.06 -17.63
N LEU A 293 -31.92 -75.91 -18.76
CA LEU A 293 -32.23 -76.58 -20.03
C LEU A 293 -31.74 -78.04 -20.06
N HIS A 294 -30.79 -78.39 -19.17
CA HIS A 294 -30.21 -79.73 -19.08
C HIS A 294 -30.93 -80.61 -18.05
N GLY A 295 -31.76 -81.54 -18.53
CA GLY A 295 -32.34 -82.59 -17.71
C GLY A 295 -33.79 -82.90 -18.10
N ASN A 296 -33.99 -83.63 -19.19
CA ASN A 296 -35.33 -84.06 -19.59
C ASN A 296 -35.89 -85.07 -18.55
N PRO A 297 -36.98 -84.75 -17.83
CA PRO A 297 -37.58 -85.66 -16.85
C PRO A 297 -38.08 -86.98 -17.49
N SER A 298 -38.47 -86.93 -18.76
CA SER A 298 -38.88 -88.09 -19.56
C SER A 298 -37.76 -89.10 -19.77
N GLU A 299 -36.50 -88.66 -19.93
CA GLU A 299 -35.34 -89.57 -20.02
C GLU A 299 -35.14 -90.35 -18.72
N LYS A 300 -35.32 -89.70 -17.57
CA LYS A 300 -35.31 -90.38 -16.27
C LYS A 300 -36.46 -91.40 -16.19
N LEU A 301 -37.68 -91.02 -16.61
CA LEU A 301 -38.85 -91.91 -16.66
C LEU A 301 -38.68 -93.11 -17.61
N LYS A 302 -37.99 -92.96 -18.75
CA LYS A 302 -37.62 -94.07 -19.65
C LYS A 302 -36.70 -95.08 -18.96
N SER A 303 -35.74 -94.60 -18.17
CA SER A 303 -34.88 -95.47 -17.37
C SER A 303 -35.67 -96.22 -16.28
N VAL A 304 -36.60 -95.53 -15.58
CA VAL A 304 -37.52 -96.13 -14.59
C VAL A 304 -38.38 -97.21 -15.26
N LYS A 305 -38.92 -96.91 -16.44
CA LYS A 305 -39.73 -97.84 -17.24
C LYS A 305 -38.94 -99.11 -17.55
N SER A 306 -37.74 -98.98 -18.11
CA SER A 306 -36.86 -100.10 -18.46
C SER A 306 -36.50 -100.96 -17.23
N ALA A 307 -36.23 -100.33 -16.10
CA ALA A 307 -35.96 -101.03 -14.84
C ALA A 307 -37.21 -101.75 -14.30
N LEU A 308 -38.40 -101.14 -14.41
CA LEU A 308 -39.66 -101.72 -13.95
C LEU A 308 -40.16 -102.85 -14.86
N SER A 309 -39.91 -102.77 -16.17
CA SER A 309 -40.28 -103.80 -17.15
C SER A 309 -39.64 -105.17 -16.86
N LYS A 310 -38.51 -105.21 -16.15
CA LYS A 310 -37.87 -106.46 -15.70
C LYS A 310 -38.72 -107.27 -14.73
N TYR A 311 -39.72 -106.64 -14.11
CA TYR A 311 -40.65 -107.25 -13.16
C TYR A 311 -42.02 -107.59 -13.79
N ALA A 312 -42.18 -107.35 -15.09
CA ALA A 312 -43.36 -107.76 -15.86
C ALA A 312 -43.16 -109.19 -16.40
N THR A 313 -43.35 -110.21 -15.55
CA THR A 313 -43.35 -111.61 -15.98
C THR A 313 -44.77 -112.07 -16.34
N ALA A 314 -44.90 -112.84 -17.43
CA ALA A 314 -46.16 -113.33 -17.94
C ALA A 314 -47.00 -114.05 -16.86
N PRO A 315 -48.33 -113.85 -16.83
CA PRO A 315 -49.18 -114.43 -15.79
C PRO A 315 -49.19 -115.96 -15.88
N GLN A 316 -48.49 -116.62 -14.95
CA GLN A 316 -48.75 -118.03 -14.67
C GLN A 316 -50.12 -118.13 -13.99
N LYS A 317 -51.00 -118.96 -14.55
CA LYS A 317 -52.41 -119.11 -14.14
C LYS A 317 -52.54 -119.20 -12.61
N GLY A 318 -53.19 -118.19 -12.00
CA GLY A 318 -53.95 -118.36 -10.75
C GLY A 318 -53.34 -117.88 -9.42
N LYS A 319 -52.15 -117.25 -9.35
CA LYS A 319 -51.66 -116.62 -8.10
C LYS A 319 -51.00 -115.27 -8.37
N SER A 320 -51.48 -114.19 -7.75
CA SER A 320 -50.82 -112.88 -7.81
C SER A 320 -49.46 -112.97 -7.08
N SER A 321 -48.35 -112.95 -7.81
CA SER A 321 -47.03 -112.84 -7.17
C SER A 321 -46.85 -111.42 -6.65
N MET A 322 -46.57 -111.28 -5.34
CA MET A 322 -46.13 -110.00 -4.80
C MET A 322 -44.81 -109.58 -5.44
N VAL A 323 -44.70 -108.30 -5.81
CA VAL A 323 -43.50 -107.73 -6.40
C VAL A 323 -42.82 -106.83 -5.37
N THR A 324 -41.57 -107.14 -5.02
CA THR A 324 -40.72 -106.28 -4.19
C THR A 324 -39.73 -105.55 -5.08
N LEU A 325 -39.80 -104.21 -5.09
CA LEU A 325 -38.91 -103.37 -5.90
C LEU A 325 -37.70 -102.88 -5.10
N PRO A 326 -36.54 -102.69 -5.73
CA PRO A 326 -35.40 -102.00 -5.13
C PRO A 326 -35.74 -100.57 -4.68
N MET A 327 -35.18 -100.13 -3.55
CA MET A 327 -35.47 -98.83 -2.94
C MET A 327 -35.21 -97.63 -3.88
N HIS A 328 -34.19 -97.70 -4.74
CA HIS A 328 -33.91 -96.63 -5.70
C HIS A 328 -35.04 -96.45 -6.74
N LEU A 329 -35.65 -97.55 -7.18
CA LEU A 329 -36.76 -97.54 -8.13
C LEU A 329 -38.04 -97.04 -7.46
N VAL A 330 -38.26 -97.43 -6.20
CA VAL A 330 -39.33 -96.89 -5.35
C VAL A 330 -39.19 -95.37 -5.21
N ASN A 331 -38.00 -94.88 -4.88
CA ASN A 331 -37.74 -93.43 -4.74
C ASN A 331 -37.99 -92.67 -6.05
N GLN A 332 -37.62 -93.25 -7.20
CA GLN A 332 -37.88 -92.63 -8.51
C GLN A 332 -39.36 -92.61 -8.86
N LEU A 333 -40.10 -93.70 -8.59
CA LEU A 333 -41.56 -93.73 -8.80
C LEU A 333 -42.26 -92.68 -7.92
N VAL A 334 -41.85 -92.57 -6.65
CA VAL A 334 -42.36 -91.55 -5.71
C VAL A 334 -42.03 -90.13 -6.19
N MET A 335 -40.80 -89.89 -6.67
CA MET A 335 -40.37 -88.58 -7.21
C MET A 335 -41.28 -88.11 -8.36
N PHE A 336 -41.75 -89.03 -9.20
CA PHE A 336 -42.68 -88.76 -10.28
C PHE A 336 -44.17 -88.93 -9.90
N ARG A 337 -44.48 -89.11 -8.61
CA ARG A 337 -45.84 -89.32 -8.07
C ARG A 337 -46.57 -90.52 -8.69
N ILE A 338 -45.81 -91.55 -9.05
CA ILE A 338 -46.32 -92.81 -9.60
C ILE A 338 -46.48 -93.82 -8.46
N SER A 339 -47.62 -94.49 -8.42
CA SER A 339 -47.95 -95.48 -7.38
C SER A 339 -47.01 -96.69 -7.44
N ILE A 340 -46.57 -97.16 -6.27
CA ILE A 340 -45.69 -98.33 -6.17
C ILE A 340 -46.52 -99.60 -6.46
N PRO A 341 -46.18 -100.39 -7.49
CA PRO A 341 -46.92 -101.60 -7.81
C PRO A 341 -46.69 -102.67 -6.74
N LYS A 342 -47.76 -103.30 -6.25
CA LYS A 342 -47.69 -104.38 -5.24
C LYS A 342 -47.81 -105.77 -5.88
N THR A 343 -48.47 -105.86 -7.03
CA THR A 343 -48.67 -107.10 -7.80
C THR A 343 -48.14 -106.96 -9.23
N THR A 344 -47.91 -108.08 -9.91
CA THR A 344 -47.52 -108.09 -11.34
C THR A 344 -48.54 -107.43 -12.26
N ALA A 345 -49.85 -107.54 -11.95
CA ALA A 345 -50.89 -106.80 -12.67
C ALA A 345 -50.81 -105.28 -12.43
N ASP A 346 -50.35 -104.86 -11.26
CA ASP A 346 -50.11 -103.45 -10.97
C ASP A 346 -48.86 -102.93 -11.69
N VAL A 347 -47.86 -103.77 -11.97
CA VAL A 347 -46.67 -103.40 -12.75
C VAL A 347 -47.10 -102.96 -14.16
N GLU A 348 -47.98 -103.70 -14.82
CA GLU A 348 -48.50 -103.32 -16.16
C GLU A 348 -49.28 -102.00 -16.14
N LYS A 349 -50.13 -101.79 -15.13
CA LYS A 349 -50.84 -100.50 -14.94
C LYS A 349 -49.87 -99.35 -14.66
N THR A 350 -48.82 -99.62 -13.88
CA THR A 350 -47.78 -98.64 -13.54
C THR A 350 -46.93 -98.28 -14.76
N LEU A 351 -46.60 -99.25 -15.63
CA LEU A 351 -45.90 -99.00 -16.90
C LEU A 351 -46.71 -98.10 -17.83
N LYS A 352 -48.02 -98.32 -17.97
CA LYS A 352 -48.91 -97.43 -18.74
C LYS A 352 -48.99 -96.03 -18.14
N LYS A 353 -49.00 -95.92 -16.81
CA LYS A 353 -48.99 -94.63 -16.11
C LYS A 353 -47.65 -93.89 -16.27
N ILE A 354 -46.52 -94.61 -16.27
CA ILE A 354 -45.21 -94.06 -16.60
C ILE A 354 -45.22 -93.46 -18.01
N ASP A 355 -45.82 -94.14 -18.99
CA ASP A 355 -45.92 -93.62 -20.36
C ASP A 355 -46.78 -92.35 -20.47
N MET A 356 -47.89 -92.28 -19.74
CA MET A 356 -48.72 -91.07 -19.69
C MET A 356 -47.98 -89.90 -19.04
N VAL A 357 -47.34 -90.13 -17.89
CA VAL A 357 -46.56 -89.09 -17.18
C VAL A 357 -45.36 -88.66 -18.02
N ALA A 358 -44.66 -89.59 -18.68
CA ALA A 358 -43.54 -89.27 -19.56
C ALA A 358 -43.96 -88.39 -20.75
N LYS A 359 -45.12 -88.65 -21.37
CA LYS A 359 -45.64 -87.79 -22.45
C LYS A 359 -45.98 -86.39 -21.95
N SER A 360 -46.68 -86.28 -20.82
CA SER A 360 -47.05 -84.97 -20.25
C SER A 360 -45.82 -84.17 -19.81
N GLU A 361 -44.82 -84.82 -19.21
CA GLU A 361 -43.54 -84.20 -18.84
C GLU A 361 -42.71 -83.80 -20.07
N GLU A 362 -42.73 -84.58 -21.15
CA GLU A 362 -42.07 -84.24 -22.42
C GLU A 362 -42.69 -82.99 -23.06
N GLU A 363 -44.03 -82.92 -23.14
CA GLU A 363 -44.74 -81.74 -23.68
C GLU A 363 -44.47 -80.48 -22.85
N ASN A 364 -44.53 -80.59 -21.52
CA ASN A 364 -44.19 -79.49 -20.60
C ASN A 364 -42.72 -79.08 -20.70
N PHE A 365 -41.81 -80.04 -20.85
CA PHE A 365 -40.38 -79.78 -21.03
C PHE A 365 -40.10 -79.09 -22.37
N LEU A 366 -40.74 -79.50 -23.47
CA LEU A 366 -40.60 -78.88 -24.78
C LEU A 366 -41.08 -77.42 -24.79
N SER A 367 -42.25 -77.15 -24.22
CA SER A 367 -42.76 -75.77 -24.08
C SER A 367 -41.83 -74.90 -23.23
N LYS A 368 -41.34 -75.43 -22.10
CA LYS A 368 -40.37 -74.72 -21.25
C LYS A 368 -39.01 -74.53 -21.95
N LYS A 369 -38.58 -75.50 -22.76
CA LYS A 369 -37.33 -75.45 -23.52
C LYS A 369 -37.37 -74.39 -24.61
N GLU A 370 -38.48 -74.25 -25.32
CA GLU A 370 -38.66 -73.19 -26.32
C GLU A 370 -38.58 -71.81 -25.67
N GLN A 371 -39.29 -71.62 -24.56
CA GLN A 371 -39.26 -70.36 -23.80
C GLN A 371 -37.86 -70.05 -23.26
N LEU A 372 -37.21 -71.01 -22.60
CA LEU A 372 -35.84 -70.85 -22.10
C LEU A 372 -34.83 -70.59 -23.22
N SER A 373 -35.00 -71.21 -24.39
CA SER A 373 -34.12 -70.98 -25.55
C SER A 373 -34.27 -69.56 -26.09
N ALA A 374 -35.50 -69.03 -26.13
CA ALA A 374 -35.75 -67.63 -26.50
C ALA A 374 -35.16 -66.64 -25.48
N ASP A 375 -35.30 -66.93 -24.18
CA ASP A 375 -34.76 -66.09 -23.10
C ASP A 375 -33.22 -66.10 -23.08
N ILE A 376 -32.58 -67.26 -23.32
CA ILE A 376 -31.13 -67.39 -23.48
C ILE A 376 -30.63 -66.59 -24.69
N ALA A 377 -31.35 -66.63 -25.82
CA ALA A 377 -31.00 -65.84 -27.00
C ALA A 377 -31.11 -64.33 -26.73
N ALA A 378 -32.17 -63.90 -26.04
CA ALA A 378 -32.37 -62.51 -25.64
C ALA A 378 -31.27 -62.01 -24.68
N ILE A 379 -30.89 -62.82 -23.69
CA ILE A 379 -29.80 -62.48 -22.76
C ILE A 379 -28.44 -62.50 -23.45
N THR A 380 -28.21 -63.43 -24.39
CA THR A 380 -26.99 -63.44 -25.22
C THR A 380 -26.85 -62.15 -26.04
N GLU A 381 -27.94 -61.64 -26.61
CA GLU A 381 -27.94 -60.37 -27.33
C GLU A 381 -27.72 -59.17 -26.39
N LYS A 382 -28.28 -59.19 -25.17
CA LYS A 382 -28.00 -58.19 -24.14
C LYS A 382 -26.52 -58.18 -23.73
N ILE A 383 -25.91 -59.36 -23.54
CA ILE A 383 -24.47 -59.50 -23.24
C ILE A 383 -23.63 -58.92 -24.39
N LYS A 384 -23.99 -59.22 -25.64
CA LYS A 384 -23.29 -58.70 -26.83
C LYS A 384 -23.32 -57.17 -26.86
N LYS A 385 -24.50 -56.57 -26.72
CA LYS A 385 -24.66 -55.10 -26.67
C LYS A 385 -23.89 -54.49 -25.49
N ALA A 386 -23.90 -55.14 -24.33
CA ALA A 386 -23.15 -54.68 -23.17
C ALA A 386 -21.62 -54.74 -23.38
N LYS A 387 -21.11 -55.79 -24.03
CA LYS A 387 -19.69 -55.91 -24.42
C LYS A 387 -19.28 -54.87 -25.47
N GLU A 388 -20.12 -54.60 -26.46
CA GLU A 388 -19.88 -53.54 -27.44
C GLU A 388 -19.85 -52.15 -26.80
N ALA A 389 -20.75 -51.89 -25.83
CA ALA A 389 -20.74 -50.66 -25.06
C ALA A 389 -19.46 -50.51 -24.23
N HIS A 390 -19.01 -51.57 -23.54
CA HIS A 390 -17.77 -51.59 -22.78
C HIS A 390 -16.54 -51.29 -23.66
N GLN A 391 -16.45 -51.88 -24.85
CA GLN A 391 -15.34 -51.63 -25.78
C GLN A 391 -15.29 -50.19 -26.30
N LYS A 392 -16.44 -49.54 -26.46
CA LYS A 392 -16.54 -48.15 -26.94
C LYS A 392 -16.31 -47.12 -25.84
N MET A 393 -16.28 -47.52 -24.56
CA MET A 393 -16.07 -46.61 -23.44
C MET A 393 -14.61 -46.10 -23.39
N PRO A 394 -14.41 -44.80 -23.13
CA PRO A 394 -13.07 -44.22 -23.04
C PRO A 394 -12.32 -44.77 -21.83
N ARG A 395 -11.07 -45.20 -22.05
CA ARG A 395 -10.21 -45.70 -20.95
C ARG A 395 -9.81 -44.57 -19.99
N PRO A 396 -9.76 -44.83 -18.68
CA PRO A 396 -9.29 -43.85 -17.72
C PRO A 396 -7.79 -43.63 -17.89
N VAL A 397 -7.37 -42.37 -17.99
CA VAL A 397 -5.96 -41.96 -17.98
C VAL A 397 -5.77 -41.09 -16.75
N PHE A 398 -4.96 -41.55 -15.80
CA PHE A 398 -4.67 -40.81 -14.59
C PHE A 398 -3.41 -39.96 -14.80
N PRO A 399 -3.51 -38.62 -14.72
CA PRO A 399 -2.33 -37.76 -14.71
C PRO A 399 -1.48 -38.05 -13.47
N ARG A 400 -0.14 -37.95 -13.60
CA ARG A 400 0.72 -37.91 -12.41
C ARG A 400 0.54 -36.55 -11.75
N MET A 401 0.16 -36.55 -10.47
CA MET A 401 0.25 -35.36 -9.63
C MET A 401 1.73 -34.99 -9.53
N LEU A 402 2.07 -33.73 -9.80
CA LEU A 402 3.43 -33.23 -9.59
C LEU A 402 3.81 -33.43 -8.12
N GLU A 403 5.04 -33.91 -7.89
CA GLU A 403 5.68 -33.95 -6.57
C GLU A 403 5.95 -32.55 -6.02
#